data_AF-A0A4R9QE05-F1
#
_entry.id   AF-A0A4R9QE05-F1
#
_cell.length_a   1.000
_cell.length_b   1.000
_cell.length_c   1.000
_cell.angle_alpha   90.00
_cell.angle_beta   90.00
_cell.angle_gamma   90.00
#
_symmetry.space_group_name_H-M   'P 1'
#
loop_
_entity.id
_entity.type
_entity.pdbx_description
1 polymer ?
#
loop_
_entity_poly.entity_id
_entity_poly.type
_entity_poly.pdbx_seq_one_letter_code
_entity_poly.pdbx_strand_id
1 'polypeptide(L)'
;MKQATAAESPDFEVVDSTLMKRVFYVFAALALLSVAISVGGKWLGRSIAMAGYSDDTTVRRIVMGNNLISVPANFIRFDQARRDGIASRLDLYLRYPEMDGYSTAARDDFNHATTKKIVFLSFEPRMMSRDMSGRFAPIYSALIEKPGTAGPGGTTVYAFSEKSGYLNEVLAVAERPGKDPFVARCLSGPSAEESLAPCERDIQVGDELSLTYRFPRELLANWPALDAAIAAKVTAILKTGH
;
A
#
# COMPACT_ATOMS: atom_id res chain seq x y z
N MET A 1 74.54 19.45 67.28
CA MET A 1 74.79 18.84 65.95
C MET A 1 73.67 17.83 65.71
N LYS A 2 73.01 17.89 64.54
CA LYS A 2 71.92 17.00 64.05
C LYS A 2 70.57 17.16 64.77
N GLN A 3 69.41 17.09 64.13
CA GLN A 3 68.99 17.18 62.72
C GLN A 3 67.45 17.32 62.85
N ALA A 4 66.86 18.36 62.27
CA ALA A 4 65.41 18.43 62.14
C ALA A 4 65.02 17.50 60.98
N THR A 5 64.28 16.44 61.28
CA THR A 5 63.57 15.64 60.28
C THR A 5 62.42 16.47 59.72
N ALA A 6 62.58 16.92 58.48
CA ALA A 6 61.55 17.61 57.73
C ALA A 6 60.35 16.69 57.48
N ALA A 7 59.15 17.20 57.74
CA ALA A 7 57.90 16.56 57.34
C ALA A 7 57.75 16.66 55.81
N GLU A 8 57.60 15.51 55.17
CA GLU A 8 57.30 15.39 53.75
C GLU A 8 55.87 15.89 53.50
N SER A 9 55.74 17.00 52.77
CA SER A 9 54.44 17.53 52.36
C SER A 9 53.97 16.73 51.14
N PRO A 10 52.71 16.24 51.11
CA PRO A 10 52.19 15.56 49.93
C PRO A 10 52.12 16.56 48.77
N ASP A 11 52.84 16.25 47.69
CA ASP A 11 52.86 17.02 46.46
C ASP A 11 51.51 16.83 45.75
N PHE A 12 50.64 17.84 45.83
CA PHE A 12 49.40 17.83 45.07
C PHE A 12 49.70 18.33 43.65
N GLU A 13 49.81 17.39 42.71
CA GLU A 13 49.96 17.68 41.29
C GLU A 13 48.74 18.47 40.80
N VAL A 14 48.91 19.79 40.63
CA VAL A 14 47.86 20.70 40.18
C VAL A 14 47.51 20.35 38.73
N VAL A 15 46.39 19.67 38.54
CA VAL A 15 45.88 19.30 37.21
C VAL A 15 45.77 20.57 36.33
N ASP A 16 46.50 20.57 35.22
CA ASP A 16 46.56 21.69 34.29
C ASP A 16 45.14 22.06 33.78
N SER A 17 44.70 23.28 34.09
CA SER A 17 43.37 23.78 33.75
C SER A 17 43.06 23.74 32.24
N THR A 18 44.10 23.73 31.40
CA THR A 18 43.96 23.61 29.94
C THR A 18 43.63 22.17 29.52
N LEU A 19 44.22 21.17 30.20
CA LEU A 19 43.89 19.76 30.03
C LEU A 19 42.44 19.50 30.44
N MET A 20 42.02 20.03 31.60
CA MET A 20 40.67 19.84 32.12
C MET A 20 39.61 20.48 31.20
N LYS A 21 39.88 21.66 30.63
CA LYS A 21 39.02 22.30 29.61
C LYS A 21 38.91 21.47 28.33
N ARG A 22 40.03 20.92 27.83
CA ARG A 22 40.02 20.06 26.64
C ARG A 22 39.20 18.80 26.86
N VAL A 23 39.39 18.14 28.00
CA VAL A 23 38.61 16.96 28.40
C VAL A 23 37.13 17.29 28.48
N PHE A 24 36.76 18.42 29.10
CA PHE A 24 35.38 18.88 29.15
C PHE A 24 34.78 19.11 27.75
N TYR A 25 35.50 19.76 26.84
CA TYR A 25 35.01 19.96 25.47
C TYR A 25 34.85 18.65 24.70
N VAL A 26 35.74 17.67 24.90
CA VAL A 26 35.60 16.34 24.30
C VAL A 26 34.34 15.64 24.82
N PHE A 27 34.11 15.64 26.14
CA PHE A 27 32.89 15.06 26.71
C PHE A 27 31.62 15.80 26.27
N ALA A 28 31.66 17.13 26.19
CA ALA A 28 30.54 17.92 25.69
C ALA A 28 30.24 17.61 24.22
N ALA A 29 31.27 17.48 23.37
CA ALA A 29 31.11 17.09 21.97
C ALA A 29 30.54 15.67 21.84
N LEU A 30 31.02 14.71 22.62
CA LEU A 30 30.49 13.35 22.66
C LEU A 30 29.04 13.30 23.12
N ALA A 31 28.67 14.09 24.13
CA ALA A 31 27.30 14.20 24.60
C ALA A 31 26.38 14.77 23.52
N LEU A 32 26.79 15.85 22.84
CA LEU A 32 26.03 16.42 21.72
C LEU A 32 25.88 15.44 20.56
N LEU A 33 26.95 14.72 20.22
CA LEU A 33 26.90 13.68 19.18
C LEU A 33 25.95 12.54 19.56
N SER A 34 25.97 12.11 20.83
CA SER A 34 25.06 11.08 21.34
C SER A 34 23.58 11.52 21.25
N VAL A 35 23.30 12.77 21.62
CA VAL A 35 21.95 13.35 21.46
C VAL A 35 21.55 13.41 19.99
N ALA A 36 22.44 13.86 19.10
CA ALA A 36 22.18 13.92 17.67
C ALA A 36 21.88 12.54 17.07
N ILE A 37 22.65 11.51 17.44
CA ILE A 37 22.42 10.12 17.02
C ILE A 37 21.10 9.58 17.60
N SER A 38 20.79 9.88 18.87
CA SER A 38 19.55 9.40 19.49
C SER A 38 18.30 10.01 18.85
N VAL A 39 18.32 11.33 18.61
CA VAL A 39 17.22 12.04 17.95
C VAL A 39 17.10 11.62 16.48
N GLY A 40 18.22 11.58 15.76
CA GLY A 40 18.26 11.11 14.37
C GLY A 40 17.80 9.66 14.26
N GLY A 41 18.22 8.79 15.18
CA GLY A 41 17.85 7.39 15.24
C GLY A 41 16.36 7.18 15.56
N LYS A 42 15.74 8.00 16.40
CA LYS A 42 14.28 7.95 16.63
C LYS A 42 13.49 8.44 15.42
N TRP A 43 13.96 9.47 14.75
CA TRP A 43 13.27 10.04 13.58
C TRP A 43 13.37 9.11 12.37
N LEU A 44 14.58 8.66 12.04
CA LEU A 44 14.83 7.66 11.01
C LEU A 44 14.25 6.29 11.38
N GLY A 45 14.31 5.91 12.66
CA GLY A 45 13.74 4.66 13.15
C GLY A 45 12.21 4.63 13.00
N ARG A 46 11.53 5.75 13.21
CA ARG A 46 10.07 5.83 13.03
C ARG A 46 9.67 5.77 11.55
N SER A 47 10.42 6.44 10.66
CA SER A 47 10.16 6.35 9.21
C SER A 47 10.49 4.97 8.63
N ILE A 48 11.55 4.31 9.12
CA ILE A 48 11.90 2.93 8.75
C ILE A 48 10.87 1.93 9.32
N ALA A 49 10.44 2.10 10.57
CA ALA A 49 9.46 1.20 11.21
C ALA A 49 8.07 1.23 10.55
N MET A 50 7.70 2.37 9.96
CA MET A 50 6.46 2.52 9.21
C MET A 50 6.56 1.95 7.80
N ALA A 51 7.75 1.67 7.25
CA ALA A 51 7.94 1.01 5.95
C ALA A 51 7.09 1.61 4.79
N GLY A 52 6.86 2.93 4.81
CA GLY A 52 6.02 3.62 3.82
C GLY A 52 4.52 3.69 4.16
N TYR A 53 4.05 3.05 5.23
CA TYR A 53 2.71 3.25 5.79
C TYR A 53 2.55 4.62 6.45
N SER A 54 1.30 5.04 6.60
CA SER A 54 0.91 6.23 7.37
C SER A 54 -0.39 5.91 8.10
N ASP A 55 -0.53 6.36 9.34
CA ASP A 55 -1.76 6.36 10.12
C ASP A 55 -2.49 7.74 10.07
N ASP A 56 -2.00 8.68 9.24
CA ASP A 56 -2.63 9.98 9.01
C ASP A 56 -4.02 9.81 8.36
N THR A 57 -5.06 10.20 9.09
CA THR A 57 -6.45 10.13 8.61
C THR A 57 -6.94 11.43 7.98
N THR A 58 -6.06 12.44 7.82
CA THR A 58 -6.40 13.71 7.16
C THR A 58 -6.95 13.44 5.76
N VAL A 59 -8.16 13.93 5.50
CA VAL A 59 -8.81 13.76 4.20
C VAL A 59 -8.07 14.58 3.15
N ARG A 60 -7.62 13.90 2.09
CA ARG A 60 -7.03 14.48 0.89
C ARG A 60 -8.06 14.54 -0.23
N ARG A 61 -8.07 15.67 -0.95
CA ARG A 61 -8.94 15.95 -2.09
C ARG A 61 -8.14 15.87 -3.37
N ILE A 62 -8.37 14.81 -4.13
CA ILE A 62 -7.67 14.52 -5.38
C ILE A 62 -8.62 14.78 -6.54
N VAL A 63 -8.23 15.65 -7.46
CA VAL A 63 -9.00 15.98 -8.66
C VAL A 63 -8.45 15.19 -9.85
N MET A 64 -9.32 14.47 -10.55
CA MET A 64 -8.99 13.65 -11.72
C MET A 64 -10.00 13.93 -12.84
N GLY A 65 -9.64 14.80 -13.78
CA GLY A 65 -10.58 15.31 -14.78
C GLY A 65 -11.74 16.05 -14.10
N ASN A 66 -12.98 15.65 -14.40
CA ASN A 66 -14.18 16.20 -13.76
C ASN A 66 -14.57 15.47 -12.45
N ASN A 67 -13.66 14.68 -11.88
CA ASN A 67 -13.93 13.90 -10.68
C ASN A 67 -13.14 14.43 -9.49
N LEU A 68 -13.80 14.46 -8.32
CA LEU A 68 -13.20 14.73 -7.03
C LEU A 68 -13.26 13.46 -6.17
N ILE A 69 -12.09 12.94 -5.81
CA ILE A 69 -11.92 11.80 -4.90
C ILE A 69 -11.49 12.34 -3.53
N SER A 70 -12.25 12.07 -2.49
CA SER A 70 -11.96 12.46 -1.10
C SER A 70 -11.64 11.24 -0.25
N VAL A 71 -10.39 11.07 0.13
CA VAL A 71 -9.92 9.89 0.90
C VAL A 71 -8.97 10.29 2.02
N PRO A 72 -8.99 9.60 3.18
CA PRO A 72 -7.94 9.74 4.19
C PRO A 72 -6.53 9.47 3.64
N ALA A 73 -5.51 10.18 4.14
CA ALA A 73 -4.13 10.01 3.66
C ALA A 73 -3.57 8.59 3.86
N ASN A 74 -4.00 7.89 4.90
CA ASN A 74 -3.67 6.49 5.18
C ASN A 74 -4.35 5.48 4.24
N PHE A 75 -5.20 5.92 3.31
CA PHE A 75 -5.69 5.09 2.21
C PHE A 75 -4.74 5.16 1.01
N ILE A 76 -3.93 6.22 0.90
CA ILE A 76 -3.08 6.49 -0.25
C ILE A 76 -1.76 5.73 -0.09
N ARG A 77 -1.49 4.86 -1.08
CA ARG A 77 -0.37 3.91 -1.05
C ARG A 77 0.98 4.59 -1.11
N PHE A 78 1.12 5.60 -1.97
CA PHE A 78 2.39 6.27 -2.23
C PHE A 78 2.47 7.60 -1.49
N ASP A 79 3.54 7.79 -0.73
CA ASP A 79 3.73 8.97 0.12
C ASP A 79 3.64 10.29 -0.66
N GLN A 80 4.25 10.34 -1.85
CA GLN A 80 4.26 11.51 -2.73
C GLN A 80 2.85 11.93 -3.23
N ALA A 81 1.88 11.02 -3.14
CA ALA A 81 0.48 11.25 -3.52
C ALA A 81 -0.40 11.68 -2.33
N ARG A 82 0.12 11.73 -1.09
CA ARG A 82 -0.63 12.10 0.13
C ARG A 82 -0.83 13.61 0.29
N ARG A 83 -1.32 14.26 -0.75
CA ARG A 83 -1.51 15.72 -0.81
C ARG A 83 -2.72 16.07 -1.66
N ASP A 84 -3.35 17.20 -1.36
CA ASP A 84 -4.43 17.72 -2.21
C ASP A 84 -3.90 18.12 -3.59
N GLY A 85 -4.76 18.06 -4.60
CA GLY A 85 -4.45 18.60 -5.93
C GLY A 85 -4.89 17.71 -7.08
N ILE A 86 -4.39 18.02 -8.26
CA ILE A 86 -4.69 17.30 -9.50
C ILE A 86 -3.74 16.10 -9.63
N ALA A 87 -4.28 14.95 -10.02
CA ALA A 87 -3.49 13.76 -10.31
C ALA A 87 -3.99 13.04 -11.58
N SER A 88 -3.07 12.42 -12.31
CA SER A 88 -3.40 11.52 -13.43
C SER A 88 -3.59 10.07 -12.98
N ARG A 89 -3.20 9.75 -11.74
CA ARG A 89 -3.33 8.41 -11.15
C ARG A 89 -3.43 8.54 -9.63
N LEU A 90 -4.29 7.72 -9.03
CA LEU A 90 -4.40 7.60 -7.57
C LEU A 90 -4.44 6.12 -7.18
N ASP A 91 -3.43 5.67 -6.43
CA ASP A 91 -3.34 4.31 -5.92
C ASP A 91 -3.67 4.28 -4.43
N LEU A 92 -4.70 3.50 -4.09
CA LEU A 92 -5.14 3.23 -2.73
C LEU A 92 -4.87 1.76 -2.36
N TYR A 93 -4.83 1.52 -1.05
CA TYR A 93 -4.75 0.19 -0.46
C TYR A 93 -5.69 0.10 0.75
N LEU A 94 -6.59 -0.88 0.76
CA LEU A 94 -7.61 -0.99 1.78
C LEU A 94 -7.61 -2.39 2.36
N ARG A 95 -7.86 -2.50 3.65
CA ARG A 95 -8.10 -3.78 4.30
C ARG A 95 -9.54 -4.20 4.05
N TYR A 96 -9.74 -5.45 3.66
CA TYR A 96 -11.06 -6.05 3.47
C TYR A 96 -11.37 -7.03 4.61
N PRO A 97 -12.61 -7.07 5.14
CA PRO A 97 -13.83 -6.39 4.68
C PRO A 97 -14.10 -4.99 5.23
N GLU A 98 -13.26 -4.46 6.12
CA GLU A 98 -13.51 -3.20 6.83
C GLU A 98 -13.45 -1.96 5.92
N MET A 99 -12.75 -2.08 4.79
CA MET A 99 -12.56 -1.05 3.79
C MET A 99 -11.92 0.22 4.38
N ASP A 100 -10.96 0.04 5.28
CA ASP A 100 -10.16 1.07 5.92
C ASP A 100 -8.68 1.03 5.50
N GLY A 101 -7.96 2.12 5.77
CA GLY A 101 -6.54 2.27 5.47
C GLY A 101 -5.66 1.75 6.62
N TYR A 102 -4.35 2.00 6.50
CA TYR A 102 -3.41 1.57 7.53
C TYR A 102 -3.72 2.22 8.89
N SER A 103 -3.59 1.43 9.95
CA SER A 103 -3.51 1.88 11.34
C SER A 103 -2.54 0.99 12.10
N THR A 104 -2.02 1.46 13.23
CA THR A 104 -1.14 0.64 14.08
C THR A 104 -1.82 -0.65 14.55
N ALA A 105 -3.13 -0.61 14.81
CA ALA A 105 -3.91 -1.78 15.22
C ALA A 105 -4.09 -2.81 14.09
N ALA A 106 -4.13 -2.35 12.83
CA ALA A 106 -4.26 -3.20 11.65
C ALA A 106 -2.91 -3.57 11.00
N ARG A 107 -1.78 -3.28 11.66
CA ARG A 107 -0.43 -3.41 11.10
C ARG A 107 -0.15 -4.81 10.54
N ASP A 108 -0.61 -5.86 11.23
CA ASP A 108 -0.35 -7.25 10.83
C ASP A 108 -1.07 -7.64 9.53
N ASP A 109 -2.27 -7.09 9.29
CA ASP A 109 -3.00 -7.31 8.05
C ASP A 109 -2.27 -6.64 6.86
N PHE A 110 -1.75 -5.42 7.04
CA PHE A 110 -0.98 -4.71 6.01
C PHE A 110 0.41 -5.32 5.78
N ASN A 111 1.01 -5.91 6.81
CA ASN A 111 2.27 -6.65 6.70
C ASN A 111 2.07 -8.08 6.16
N HIS A 112 0.84 -8.50 5.86
CA HIS A 112 0.52 -9.84 5.38
C HIS A 112 0.99 -10.95 6.33
N ALA A 113 0.99 -10.68 7.65
CA ALA A 113 1.52 -11.61 8.65
C ALA A 113 0.61 -12.83 8.87
N THR A 114 -0.69 -12.70 8.66
CA THR A 114 -1.67 -13.76 8.94
C THR A 114 -2.48 -14.14 7.70
N THR A 115 -3.07 -13.18 7.00
CA THR A 115 -3.96 -13.43 5.86
C THR A 115 -3.90 -12.29 4.85
N LYS A 116 -3.93 -12.63 3.57
CA LYS A 116 -3.97 -11.66 2.48
C LYS A 116 -5.37 -11.05 2.43
N LYS A 117 -5.51 -9.86 3.03
CA LYS A 117 -6.77 -9.08 3.10
C LYS A 117 -6.70 -7.71 2.43
N ILE A 118 -5.54 -7.32 1.93
CA ILE A 118 -5.37 -5.99 1.33
C ILE A 118 -5.82 -6.02 -0.12
N VAL A 119 -6.74 -5.12 -0.45
CA VAL A 119 -7.17 -4.84 -1.82
C VAL A 119 -6.52 -3.54 -2.28
N PHE A 120 -6.06 -3.51 -3.53
CA PHE A 120 -5.43 -2.33 -4.11
C PHE A 120 -6.40 -1.73 -5.12
N LEU A 121 -6.58 -0.41 -5.08
CA LEU A 121 -7.47 0.32 -5.98
C LEU A 121 -6.63 1.35 -6.75
N SER A 122 -6.72 1.35 -8.06
CA SER A 122 -6.01 2.29 -8.93
C SER A 122 -7.02 3.05 -9.79
N PHE A 123 -7.13 4.34 -9.56
CA PHE A 123 -7.93 5.24 -10.38
C PHE A 123 -7.05 5.84 -11.47
N GLU A 124 -7.52 5.78 -12.72
CA GLU A 124 -6.85 6.31 -13.91
C GLU A 124 -7.90 6.81 -14.92
N PRO A 125 -7.55 7.74 -15.82
CA PRO A 125 -8.41 8.12 -16.94
C PRO A 125 -8.88 6.90 -17.73
N ARG A 126 -10.13 6.94 -18.21
CA ARG A 126 -10.69 5.85 -19.01
C ARG A 126 -9.92 5.70 -20.31
N MET A 127 -9.23 4.57 -20.45
CA MET A 127 -8.51 4.20 -21.67
C MET A 127 -9.35 3.33 -22.63
N MET A 128 -10.31 2.58 -22.08
CA MET A 128 -11.13 1.61 -22.82
C MET A 128 -12.61 1.99 -22.74
N SER A 129 -13.33 1.82 -23.85
CA SER A 129 -14.77 2.12 -23.92
C SER A 129 -15.64 1.17 -23.10
N ARG A 130 -15.12 0.00 -22.74
CA ARG A 130 -15.80 -1.03 -21.93
C ARG A 130 -14.89 -1.51 -20.81
N ASP A 131 -15.48 -1.74 -19.64
CA ASP A 131 -14.80 -2.41 -18.53
C ASP A 131 -14.61 -3.91 -18.80
N MET A 132 -13.99 -4.64 -17.87
CA MET A 132 -13.75 -6.09 -18.05
C MET A 132 -15.03 -6.90 -18.26
N SER A 133 -16.14 -6.50 -17.64
CA SER A 133 -17.43 -7.15 -17.85
C SER A 133 -17.93 -6.97 -19.27
N GLY A 134 -17.99 -5.74 -19.75
CA GLY A 134 -18.41 -5.42 -21.11
C GLY A 134 -17.46 -5.96 -22.18
N ARG A 135 -16.20 -6.24 -21.83
CA ARG A 135 -15.21 -6.85 -22.72
C ARG A 135 -15.31 -8.38 -22.82
N PHE A 136 -16.13 -9.05 -22.01
CA PHE A 136 -16.22 -10.51 -22.03
C PHE A 136 -16.62 -11.07 -23.39
N ALA A 137 -17.84 -10.75 -23.85
CA ALA A 137 -18.36 -11.26 -25.11
C ALA A 137 -17.52 -10.80 -26.32
N PRO A 138 -17.21 -9.51 -26.51
CA PRO A 138 -16.55 -9.05 -27.75
C PRO A 138 -15.05 -9.33 -27.81
N ILE A 139 -14.37 -9.55 -26.68
CA ILE A 139 -12.91 -9.72 -26.64
C ILE A 139 -12.53 -11.02 -25.96
N TYR A 140 -12.79 -11.16 -24.67
CA TYR A 140 -12.22 -12.28 -23.91
C TYR A 140 -12.73 -13.65 -24.36
N SER A 141 -13.99 -13.75 -24.79
CA SER A 141 -14.62 -15.02 -25.19
C SER A 141 -13.92 -15.73 -26.35
N ALA A 142 -13.22 -14.97 -27.21
CA ALA A 142 -12.44 -15.46 -28.34
C ALA A 142 -10.99 -15.81 -27.97
N LEU A 143 -10.52 -15.38 -26.81
CA LEU A 143 -9.14 -15.57 -26.35
C LEU A 143 -8.99 -16.73 -25.37
N ILE A 144 -10.09 -17.25 -24.86
CA ILE A 144 -10.14 -18.31 -23.86
C ILE A 144 -10.29 -19.71 -24.48
N GLU A 145 -9.77 -20.71 -23.79
CA GLU A 145 -9.97 -22.12 -24.10
C GLU A 145 -11.27 -22.63 -23.46
N LYS A 146 -12.06 -23.41 -24.21
CA LYS A 146 -13.32 -24.01 -23.76
C LYS A 146 -13.24 -25.54 -23.83
N PRO A 147 -13.88 -26.28 -22.90
CA PRO A 147 -14.67 -25.79 -21.77
C PRO A 147 -13.79 -25.23 -20.64
N GLY A 148 -14.35 -24.33 -19.83
CA GLY A 148 -13.70 -23.88 -18.60
C GLY A 148 -13.88 -24.89 -17.46
N THR A 149 -13.22 -24.65 -16.34
CA THR A 149 -13.34 -25.45 -15.12
C THR A 149 -14.15 -24.70 -14.05
N ALA A 150 -14.81 -25.43 -13.16
CA ALA A 150 -15.52 -24.82 -12.04
C ALA A 150 -14.51 -24.15 -11.09
N GLY A 151 -14.80 -22.91 -10.70
CA GLY A 151 -14.01 -22.11 -9.77
C GLY A 151 -14.80 -21.68 -8.53
N PRO A 152 -14.14 -20.99 -7.58
CA PRO A 152 -14.76 -20.49 -6.37
C PRO A 152 -15.88 -19.48 -6.66
N GLY A 153 -16.86 -19.37 -5.74
CA GLY A 153 -17.90 -18.34 -5.82
C GLY A 153 -18.80 -18.46 -7.07
N GLY A 154 -18.97 -19.67 -7.61
CA GLY A 154 -19.76 -19.89 -8.84
C GLY A 154 -19.09 -19.37 -10.11
N THR A 155 -17.78 -19.13 -10.08
CA THR A 155 -17.02 -18.76 -11.27
C THR A 155 -16.76 -19.98 -12.15
N THR A 156 -16.63 -19.74 -13.44
CA THR A 156 -15.96 -20.61 -14.40
C THR A 156 -14.59 -20.01 -14.68
N VAL A 157 -13.54 -20.81 -14.53
CA VAL A 157 -12.15 -20.43 -14.81
C VAL A 157 -11.78 -20.93 -16.19
N TYR A 158 -11.30 -20.02 -17.03
CA TYR A 158 -10.82 -20.34 -18.36
C TYR A 158 -9.32 -20.07 -18.46
N ALA A 159 -8.60 -21.00 -19.08
CA ALA A 159 -7.25 -20.72 -19.55
C ALA A 159 -7.32 -19.75 -20.73
N PHE A 160 -6.33 -18.89 -20.86
CA PHE A 160 -6.12 -18.11 -22.07
C PHE A 160 -5.35 -18.94 -23.10
N SER A 161 -5.74 -18.83 -24.37
CA SER A 161 -4.99 -19.42 -25.48
C SER A 161 -3.57 -18.83 -25.55
N GLU A 162 -2.60 -19.64 -25.99
CA GLU A 162 -1.18 -19.23 -26.07
C GLU A 162 -0.95 -17.97 -26.92
N LYS A 163 -1.83 -17.69 -27.90
CA LYS A 163 -1.72 -16.54 -28.82
C LYS A 163 -2.34 -15.26 -28.27
N SER A 164 -2.98 -15.29 -27.10
CA SER A 164 -3.77 -14.18 -26.57
C SER A 164 -2.93 -13.04 -25.96
N GLY A 165 -1.65 -13.29 -25.66
CA GLY A 165 -0.79 -12.35 -24.94
C GLY A 165 -0.99 -12.36 -23.41
N TYR A 166 -1.95 -13.13 -22.88
CA TYR A 166 -2.20 -13.28 -21.44
C TYR A 166 -1.51 -14.51 -20.85
N LEU A 167 -0.21 -14.66 -21.15
CA LEU A 167 0.57 -15.77 -20.62
C LEU A 167 0.62 -15.71 -19.09
N ASN A 168 0.54 -16.87 -18.44
CA ASN A 168 0.50 -17.00 -16.98
C ASN A 168 -0.69 -16.28 -16.35
N GLU A 169 -1.84 -16.28 -17.03
CA GLU A 169 -3.10 -15.78 -16.48
C GLU A 169 -4.25 -16.73 -16.76
N VAL A 170 -5.31 -16.59 -15.97
CA VAL A 170 -6.60 -17.23 -16.17
C VAL A 170 -7.72 -16.20 -16.05
N LEU A 171 -8.83 -16.47 -16.72
CA LEU A 171 -10.02 -15.63 -16.67
C LEU A 171 -11.08 -16.29 -15.79
N ALA A 172 -11.43 -15.65 -14.68
CA ALA A 172 -12.57 -16.05 -13.85
C ALA A 172 -13.82 -15.29 -14.28
N VAL A 173 -14.89 -16.02 -14.62
CA VAL A 173 -16.15 -15.47 -15.11
C VAL A 173 -17.31 -16.02 -14.30
N ALA A 174 -18.19 -15.17 -13.79
CA ALA A 174 -19.43 -15.62 -13.15
C ALA A 174 -20.65 -14.91 -13.76
N GLU A 175 -21.72 -15.67 -14.01
CA GLU A 175 -22.97 -15.10 -14.51
C GLU A 175 -23.60 -14.19 -13.45
N ARG A 176 -24.19 -13.09 -13.93
CA ARG A 176 -24.95 -12.15 -13.11
C ARG A 176 -26.30 -11.92 -13.78
N PRO A 177 -27.40 -12.49 -13.27
CA PRO A 177 -28.70 -12.37 -13.91
C PRO A 177 -29.07 -10.91 -14.21
N GLY A 178 -29.40 -10.61 -15.47
CA GLY A 178 -29.77 -9.27 -15.93
C GLY A 178 -28.62 -8.24 -15.98
N LYS A 179 -27.37 -8.67 -15.85
CA LYS A 179 -26.17 -7.83 -15.91
C LYS A 179 -25.09 -8.49 -16.76
N ASP A 180 -24.10 -7.72 -17.21
CA ASP A 180 -22.88 -8.32 -17.77
C ASP A 180 -22.22 -9.24 -16.73
N PRO A 181 -21.52 -10.31 -17.13
CA PRO A 181 -20.92 -11.24 -16.18
C PRO A 181 -19.86 -10.55 -15.31
N PHE A 182 -19.62 -11.07 -14.11
CA PHE A 182 -18.40 -10.76 -13.38
C PHE A 182 -17.22 -11.36 -14.15
N VAL A 183 -16.15 -10.60 -14.29
CA VAL A 183 -14.94 -10.98 -15.03
C VAL A 183 -13.74 -10.46 -14.29
N ALA A 184 -12.83 -11.35 -13.88
CA ALA A 184 -11.55 -11.00 -13.31
C ALA A 184 -10.45 -11.80 -13.99
N ARG A 185 -9.28 -11.18 -14.16
CA ARG A 185 -8.06 -11.85 -14.60
C ARG A 185 -7.26 -12.17 -13.36
N CYS A 186 -6.71 -13.38 -13.28
CA CYS A 186 -5.83 -13.76 -12.20
C CYS A 186 -4.54 -14.30 -12.77
N LEU A 187 -3.40 -13.86 -12.22
CA LEU A 187 -2.12 -14.50 -12.46
C LEU A 187 -2.24 -16.01 -12.17
N SER A 188 -1.48 -16.83 -12.88
CA SER A 188 -1.34 -18.28 -12.70
C SER A 188 0.14 -18.66 -12.60
N GLY A 189 0.42 -19.90 -12.18
CA GLY A 189 1.80 -20.35 -11.95
C GLY A 189 2.54 -19.61 -10.83
N PRO A 190 3.89 -19.62 -10.85
CA PRO A 190 4.73 -19.05 -9.78
C PRO A 190 4.47 -17.55 -9.52
N SER A 191 4.19 -16.78 -10.57
CA SER A 191 3.88 -15.34 -10.45
C SER A 191 2.66 -15.05 -9.59
N ALA A 192 1.73 -15.99 -9.49
CA ALA A 192 0.58 -15.85 -8.61
C ALA A 192 0.93 -16.05 -7.13
N GLU A 193 1.91 -16.90 -6.82
CA GLU A 193 2.32 -17.22 -5.45
C GLU A 193 3.06 -16.04 -4.81
N GLU A 194 3.93 -15.39 -5.59
CA GLU A 194 4.69 -14.20 -5.20
C GLU A 194 3.82 -12.94 -5.08
N SER A 195 2.64 -12.93 -5.72
CA SER A 195 1.75 -11.78 -5.70
C SER A 195 0.88 -11.73 -4.44
N LEU A 196 0.78 -10.56 -3.83
CA LEU A 196 -0.15 -10.29 -2.72
C LEU A 196 -1.61 -10.19 -3.18
N ALA A 197 -1.80 -9.78 -4.44
CA ALA A 197 -3.11 -9.58 -5.05
C ALA A 197 -3.03 -10.00 -6.53
N PRO A 198 -3.05 -11.32 -6.80
CA PRO A 198 -2.87 -11.88 -8.14
C PRO A 198 -4.09 -11.69 -9.04
N CYS A 199 -5.27 -11.41 -8.48
CA CYS A 199 -6.48 -11.18 -9.26
C CYS A 199 -6.72 -9.69 -9.45
N GLU A 200 -7.20 -9.30 -10.63
CA GLU A 200 -7.51 -7.92 -11.01
C GLU A 200 -8.81 -7.84 -11.81
N ARG A 201 -9.50 -6.71 -11.63
CA ARG A 201 -10.70 -6.35 -12.37
C ARG A 201 -10.79 -4.84 -12.53
N ASP A 202 -11.12 -4.36 -13.73
CA ASP A 202 -11.49 -2.97 -13.96
C ASP A 202 -13.00 -2.77 -14.11
N ILE A 203 -13.46 -1.62 -13.62
CA ILE A 203 -14.83 -1.09 -13.73
C ILE A 203 -14.76 0.38 -14.12
N GLN A 204 -15.77 0.85 -14.86
CA GLN A 204 -15.93 2.28 -15.14
C GLN A 204 -16.61 2.97 -13.95
N VAL A 205 -16.09 4.13 -13.57
CA VAL A 205 -16.60 4.93 -12.44
C VAL A 205 -16.60 6.40 -12.84
N GLY A 206 -17.43 7.23 -12.19
CA GLY A 206 -17.44 8.68 -12.43
C GLY A 206 -17.58 9.08 -13.89
N ASP A 207 -16.96 10.21 -14.25
CA ASP A 207 -16.91 10.76 -15.61
C ASP A 207 -15.55 10.45 -16.26
N GLU A 208 -15.56 9.68 -17.35
CA GLU A 208 -14.36 9.25 -18.07
C GLU A 208 -13.22 8.73 -17.16
N LEU A 209 -13.58 8.03 -16.08
CA LEU A 209 -12.64 7.44 -15.13
C LEU A 209 -12.80 5.92 -15.10
N SER A 210 -11.69 5.24 -14.83
CA SER A 210 -11.61 3.79 -14.62
C SER A 210 -11.05 3.50 -13.24
N LEU A 211 -11.59 2.47 -12.59
CA LEU A 211 -11.04 1.90 -11.38
C LEU A 211 -10.61 0.46 -11.67
N THR A 212 -9.32 0.19 -11.53
CA THR A 212 -8.80 -1.18 -11.45
C THR A 212 -8.65 -1.55 -9.99
N TYR A 213 -9.27 -2.64 -9.55
CA TYR A 213 -9.02 -3.19 -8.21
C TYR A 213 -8.36 -4.56 -8.29
N ARG A 214 -7.31 -4.74 -7.48
CA ARG A 214 -6.57 -5.98 -7.34
C ARG A 214 -6.84 -6.59 -5.97
N PHE A 215 -6.98 -7.90 -5.93
CA PHE A 215 -7.34 -8.61 -4.71
C PHE A 215 -6.65 -9.98 -4.57
N PRO A 216 -6.49 -10.48 -3.34
CA PRO A 216 -6.04 -11.83 -3.04
C PRO A 216 -6.96 -12.88 -3.66
N ARG A 217 -6.40 -13.97 -4.20
CA ARG A 217 -7.17 -15.00 -4.93
C ARG A 217 -8.27 -15.61 -4.08
N GLU A 218 -8.05 -15.71 -2.78
CA GLU A 218 -8.97 -16.30 -1.80
C GLU A 218 -10.30 -15.52 -1.74
N LEU A 219 -10.28 -14.22 -2.05
CA LEU A 219 -11.49 -13.40 -2.08
C LEU A 219 -12.37 -13.67 -3.30
N LEU A 220 -11.89 -14.42 -4.31
CA LEU A 220 -12.71 -14.84 -5.45
C LEU A 220 -13.90 -15.70 -5.00
N ALA A 221 -13.77 -16.47 -3.91
CA ALA A 221 -14.86 -17.30 -3.38
C ALA A 221 -16.07 -16.47 -2.93
N ASN A 222 -15.85 -15.21 -2.55
CA ASN A 222 -16.89 -14.27 -2.14
C ASN A 222 -16.82 -12.97 -2.96
N TRP A 223 -16.53 -13.11 -4.26
CA TRP A 223 -16.45 -11.98 -5.18
C TRP A 223 -17.70 -11.07 -5.17
N PRO A 224 -18.95 -11.55 -4.97
CA PRO A 224 -20.10 -10.65 -4.99
C PRO A 224 -20.06 -9.62 -3.85
N ALA A 225 -19.64 -10.05 -2.65
CA ALA A 225 -19.50 -9.15 -1.51
C ALA A 225 -18.33 -8.18 -1.70
N LEU A 226 -17.22 -8.64 -2.29
CA LEU A 226 -16.09 -7.79 -2.64
C LEU A 226 -16.48 -6.71 -3.65
N ASP A 227 -17.10 -7.10 -4.78
CA ASP A 227 -17.54 -6.19 -5.85
C ASP A 227 -18.52 -5.13 -5.29
N ALA A 228 -19.45 -5.55 -4.42
CA ALA A 228 -20.37 -4.63 -3.73
C ALA A 228 -19.66 -3.67 -2.76
N ALA A 229 -18.69 -4.15 -1.97
CA ALA A 229 -17.93 -3.33 -1.03
C ALA A 229 -17.07 -2.29 -1.76
N ILE A 230 -16.45 -2.67 -2.89
CA ILE A 230 -15.68 -1.77 -3.75
C ILE A 230 -16.62 -0.70 -4.33
N ALA A 231 -17.75 -1.10 -4.92
CA ALA A 231 -18.72 -0.15 -5.47
C ALA A 231 -19.22 0.85 -4.41
N ALA A 232 -19.59 0.36 -3.23
CA ALA A 232 -20.03 1.21 -2.11
C ALA A 232 -18.92 2.18 -1.66
N LYS A 233 -17.67 1.71 -1.56
CA LYS A 233 -16.53 2.57 -1.23
C LYS A 233 -16.36 3.68 -2.27
N VAL A 234 -16.41 3.35 -3.56
CA VAL A 234 -16.30 4.32 -4.65
C VAL A 234 -17.40 5.36 -4.55
N THR A 235 -18.66 4.94 -4.41
CA THR A 235 -19.79 5.88 -4.25
C THR A 235 -19.60 6.84 -3.07
N ALA A 236 -18.98 6.38 -1.99
CA ALA A 236 -18.74 7.23 -0.82
C ALA A 236 -17.63 8.27 -1.02
N ILE A 237 -16.60 7.96 -1.81
CA ILE A 237 -15.39 8.81 -1.93
C ILE A 237 -15.36 9.64 -3.22
N LEU A 238 -16.09 9.24 -4.25
CA LEU A 238 -16.06 9.84 -5.58
C LEU A 238 -17.26 10.76 -5.80
N LYS A 239 -16.99 12.00 -6.22
CA LYS A 239 -18.00 12.95 -6.71
C LYS A 239 -17.63 13.40 -8.11
N THR A 240 -18.61 13.49 -8.99
CA THR A 240 -18.43 14.03 -10.35
C THR A 240 -18.95 15.48 -10.37
N GLY A 241 -18.20 16.39 -10.98
CA GLY A 241 -18.62 17.77 -11.17
C GLY A 241 -19.86 17.83 -12.07
N HIS A 242 -20.88 18.53 -11.62
CA HIS A 242 -22.07 18.87 -12.41
C HIS A 242 -21.81 20.11 -13.27
#